data_AF-A0A2L0UEG1-F1
#
_entry.id   AF-A0A2L0UEG1-F1
#
_cell.length_a   1.000
_cell.length_b   1.000
_cell.length_c   1.000
_cell.angle_alpha   90.00
_cell.angle_beta   90.00
_cell.angle_gamma   90.00
#
_symmetry.space_group_name_H-M   'P 1'
#
loop_
_entity.id
_entity.type
_entity.pdbx_description
1 polymer ?
#
loop_
_entity_poly.entity_id
_entity_poly.type
_entity_poly.pdbx_seq_one_letter_code
_entity_poly.pdbx_strand_id
1 'polypeptide(L)'
;AYWFMSALFVSAVMFRALERVPLALRVALIATITAVTYLFGDVLARLPLSLGVAGAALIFLLAGQGLRRVRSRVEAPIRFGAACLVAGATPVVAGVSAPLDMKYNELGTPVLSIVVAVLISSGLVLILEGVFARLPARVHVLSTRLAAGCLMVVLTHTYVLWLLAVPDTERPFWVLIAALALPWAVAMTLHRTPLSPVLLGAPRAS
;
A
#
# COMPACT_ATOMS: atom_id res chain seq x y z
N ALA A 1 6.71 -4.61 -10.76
CA ALA A 1 5.26 -4.43 -10.55
C ALA A 1 4.51 -5.74 -10.33
N TYR A 2 4.75 -6.79 -11.14
CA TYR A 2 4.05 -8.07 -11.01
C TYR A 2 4.09 -8.68 -9.59
N TRP A 3 5.23 -8.55 -8.91
CA TRP A 3 5.42 -9.03 -7.53
C TRP A 3 4.42 -8.45 -6.52
N PHE A 4 4.04 -7.18 -6.69
CA PHE A 4 3.12 -6.49 -5.78
C PHE A 4 1.70 -6.99 -5.96
N MET A 5 1.26 -7.19 -7.20
CA MET A 5 -0.08 -7.69 -7.51
C MET A 5 -0.27 -9.15 -7.07
N SER A 6 0.73 -10.00 -7.29
CA SER A 6 0.69 -11.39 -6.80
C SER A 6 0.73 -11.44 -5.28
N ALA A 7 1.58 -10.63 -4.63
CA ALA A 7 1.62 -10.53 -3.17
C ALA A 7 0.27 -10.06 -2.61
N LEU A 8 -0.30 -8.98 -3.13
CA LEU A 8 -1.62 -8.48 -2.71
C LEU A 8 -2.72 -9.52 -2.93
N PHE A 9 -2.74 -10.21 -4.06
CA PHE A 9 -3.73 -11.25 -4.34
C PHE A 9 -3.65 -12.38 -3.32
N VAL A 10 -2.44 -12.91 -3.08
CA VAL A 10 -2.22 -13.97 -2.09
C VAL A 10 -2.59 -13.49 -0.69
N SER A 11 -2.13 -12.30 -0.29
CA SER A 11 -2.48 -11.72 1.02
C SER A 11 -3.98 -11.50 1.16
N ALA A 12 -4.68 -11.06 0.12
CA ALA A 12 -6.13 -10.87 0.14
C ALA A 12 -6.89 -12.19 0.26
N VAL A 13 -6.45 -13.24 -0.44
CA VAL A 13 -7.02 -14.59 -0.32
C VAL A 13 -6.81 -15.14 1.10
N MET A 14 -5.59 -15.04 1.64
CA MET A 14 -5.29 -15.43 3.02
C MET A 14 -6.15 -14.64 4.01
N PHE A 15 -6.18 -13.31 3.85
CA PHE A 15 -6.97 -12.43 4.69
C PHE A 15 -8.46 -12.80 4.68
N ARG A 16 -9.03 -13.14 3.51
CA ARG A 16 -10.42 -13.58 3.40
C ARG A 16 -10.67 -14.91 4.10
N ALA A 17 -9.72 -15.85 4.04
CA ALA A 17 -9.79 -17.08 4.83
C ALA A 17 -9.75 -16.81 6.35
N LEU A 18 -9.02 -15.76 6.75
CA LEU A 18 -8.87 -15.32 8.15
C LEU A 18 -10.06 -14.51 8.69
N GLU A 19 -11.04 -14.11 7.86
CA GLU A 19 -12.15 -13.27 8.32
C GLU A 19 -13.00 -13.93 9.42
N ARG A 20 -13.10 -15.26 9.42
CA ARG A 20 -13.87 -16.05 10.41
C ARG A 20 -13.12 -16.31 11.72
N VAL A 21 -11.89 -15.85 11.83
CA VAL A 21 -10.96 -16.23 12.90
C VAL A 21 -10.97 -15.22 14.04
N PRO A 22 -10.92 -15.66 15.33
CA PRO A 22 -10.86 -14.76 16.49
C PRO A 22 -9.60 -13.90 16.51
N LEU A 23 -9.69 -12.73 17.17
CA LEU A 23 -8.60 -11.74 17.24
C LEU A 23 -7.29 -12.33 17.76
N ALA A 24 -7.36 -13.21 18.76
CA ALA A 24 -6.18 -13.85 19.34
C ALA A 24 -5.35 -14.62 18.29
N LEU A 25 -6.01 -15.38 17.40
CA LEU A 25 -5.31 -16.12 16.36
C LEU A 25 -4.78 -15.20 15.25
N ARG A 26 -5.42 -14.04 15.00
CA ARG A 26 -4.87 -13.01 14.10
C ARG A 26 -3.58 -12.39 14.64
N VAL A 27 -3.55 -12.09 15.94
CA VAL A 27 -2.34 -11.58 16.62
C VAL A 27 -1.25 -12.65 16.60
N ALA A 28 -1.59 -13.89 16.91
CA ALA A 28 -0.66 -15.01 16.80
C ALA A 28 -0.11 -15.16 15.38
N LEU A 29 -0.95 -15.05 14.35
CA LEU A 29 -0.51 -15.09 12.95
C LEU A 29 0.44 -13.94 12.59
N ILE A 30 0.14 -12.71 13.02
CA ILE A 30 1.06 -11.56 12.82
C ILE A 30 2.41 -11.84 13.49
N ALA A 31 2.40 -12.33 14.73
CA ALA A 31 3.61 -12.65 15.47
C ALA A 31 4.40 -13.76 14.78
N THR A 32 3.74 -14.85 14.37
CA THR A 32 4.37 -15.97 13.66
C THR A 32 4.94 -15.53 12.32
N ILE A 33 4.21 -14.77 11.51
CA ILE A 33 4.71 -14.28 10.21
C ILE A 33 5.91 -13.35 10.43
N THR A 34 5.83 -12.44 11.41
CA THR A 34 6.95 -11.55 11.75
C THR A 34 8.18 -12.33 12.18
N ALA A 35 8.01 -13.35 13.04
CA ALA A 35 9.09 -14.20 13.51
C ALA A 35 9.72 -15.01 12.36
N VAL A 36 8.90 -15.62 11.51
CA VAL A 36 9.38 -16.38 10.34
C VAL A 36 10.11 -15.48 9.36
N THR A 37 9.57 -14.29 9.06
CA THR A 37 10.23 -13.35 8.15
C THR A 37 11.55 -12.82 8.72
N TYR A 38 11.62 -12.60 10.03
CA TYR A 38 12.87 -12.18 10.67
C TYR A 38 13.93 -13.29 10.67
N LEU A 39 13.56 -14.52 11.01
CA LEU A 39 14.49 -15.64 11.14
C LEU A 39 14.95 -16.19 9.78
N PHE A 40 14.11 -16.10 8.75
CA PHE A 40 14.36 -16.72 7.45
C PHE A 40 14.29 -15.72 6.29
N GLY A 41 14.46 -14.42 6.56
CA GLY A 41 14.33 -13.33 5.57
C GLY A 41 15.08 -13.59 4.27
N ASP A 42 16.34 -14.04 4.35
CA ASP A 42 17.21 -14.33 3.19
C ASP A 42 16.73 -15.51 2.32
N VAL A 43 15.99 -16.45 2.91
CA VAL A 43 15.39 -17.60 2.22
C VAL A 43 14.04 -17.21 1.65
N LEU A 44 13.24 -16.46 2.41
CA LEU A 44 11.94 -15.96 1.96
C LEU A 44 12.06 -14.94 0.82
N ALA A 45 13.12 -14.14 0.80
CA ALA A 45 13.42 -13.19 -0.29
C ALA A 45 13.65 -13.91 -1.64
N ARG A 46 14.06 -15.18 -1.60
CA ARG A 46 14.28 -16.01 -2.80
C ARG A 46 13.06 -16.84 -3.20
N LEU A 47 11.99 -16.84 -2.40
CA LEU A 47 10.80 -17.61 -2.73
C LEU A 47 10.14 -17.04 -4.00
N PRO A 48 9.86 -17.87 -5.02
CA PRO A 48 9.16 -17.43 -6.21
C PRO A 48 7.75 -16.95 -5.85
N LEU A 49 7.15 -16.12 -6.72
CA LEU A 49 5.79 -15.56 -6.60
C LEU A 49 5.57 -14.51 -5.50
N SER A 50 6.63 -14.00 -4.85
CA SER A 50 6.52 -12.95 -3.81
C SER A 50 5.74 -13.41 -2.57
N LEU A 51 5.72 -14.72 -2.32
CA LEU A 51 5.10 -15.32 -1.14
C LEU A 51 5.68 -14.75 0.17
N GLY A 52 6.98 -14.49 0.21
CA GLY A 52 7.62 -13.84 1.37
C GLY A 52 7.04 -12.44 1.63
N VAL A 53 6.80 -11.68 0.57
CA VAL A 53 6.24 -10.33 0.67
C VAL A 53 4.75 -10.34 0.96
N ALA A 54 4.03 -11.40 0.56
CA ALA A 54 2.62 -11.59 0.88
C ALA A 54 2.38 -11.69 2.40
N GLY A 55 3.32 -12.28 3.15
CA GLY A 55 3.28 -12.31 4.62
C GLY A 55 3.36 -10.90 5.21
N ALA A 56 4.35 -10.11 4.79
CA ALA A 56 4.49 -8.71 5.21
C ALA A 56 3.23 -7.89 4.86
N ALA A 57 2.71 -8.03 3.64
CA ALA A 57 1.49 -7.34 3.21
C ALA A 57 0.25 -7.76 4.02
N LEU A 58 0.16 -9.02 4.46
CA LEU A 58 -0.93 -9.50 5.32
C LEU A 58 -0.90 -8.82 6.70
N ILE A 59 0.28 -8.55 7.27
CA ILE A 59 0.42 -7.81 8.53
C ILE A 59 -0.21 -6.41 8.39
N PHE A 60 0.11 -5.69 7.31
CA PHE A 60 -0.47 -4.37 7.05
C PHE A 60 -1.98 -4.41 6.77
N LEU A 61 -2.48 -5.43 6.07
CA LEU A 61 -3.92 -5.62 5.85
C LEU A 61 -4.67 -5.85 7.18
N LEU A 62 -4.13 -6.68 8.07
CA LEU A 62 -4.71 -6.93 9.38
C LEU A 62 -4.67 -5.67 10.27
N ALA A 63 -3.56 -4.93 10.24
CA ALA A 63 -3.44 -3.64 10.92
C ALA A 63 -4.46 -2.62 10.41
N GLY A 64 -4.63 -2.51 9.08
CA GLY A 64 -5.66 -1.67 8.45
C GLY A 64 -7.08 -2.07 8.84
N GLN A 65 -7.36 -3.37 8.99
CA GLN A 65 -8.64 -3.86 9.52
C GLN A 65 -8.87 -3.43 10.98
N GLY A 66 -7.83 -3.48 11.81
CA GLY A 66 -7.84 -2.96 13.17
C GLY A 66 -8.16 -1.47 13.20
N LEU A 67 -7.45 -0.69 12.38
CA LEU A 67 -7.70 0.74 12.22
C LEU A 67 -9.14 1.03 11.81
N ARG A 68 -9.70 0.27 10.87
CA ARG A 68 -11.11 0.44 10.43
C ARG A 68 -12.11 0.26 11.56
N ARG A 69 -11.84 -0.62 12.55
CA ARG A 69 -12.70 -0.81 13.73
C ARG A 69 -12.56 0.33 14.75
N VAL A 70 -11.35 0.86 14.92
CA VAL A 70 -11.09 1.98 15.82
C VAL A 70 -11.60 3.29 15.22
N ARG A 71 -11.51 3.44 13.90
CA ARG A 71 -11.91 4.64 13.14
C ARG A 71 -13.32 5.12 13.44
N SER A 72 -14.30 4.23 13.62
CA SER A 72 -15.67 4.63 13.95
C SER A 72 -15.82 5.24 15.35
N ARG A 73 -14.81 5.10 16.20
CA ARG A 73 -14.76 5.67 17.56
C ARG A 73 -13.88 6.91 17.67
N VAL A 74 -13.22 7.33 16.59
CA VAL A 74 -12.32 8.49 16.59
C VAL A 74 -13.09 9.75 16.20
N GLU A 75 -13.36 10.61 17.16
CA GLU A 75 -14.09 11.88 16.93
C GLU A 75 -13.24 12.94 16.21
N ALA A 76 -11.92 12.89 16.36
CA ALA A 76 -10.99 13.87 15.77
C ALA A 76 -9.89 13.18 14.93
N PRO A 77 -10.20 12.73 13.70
CA PRO A 77 -9.30 11.91 12.88
C PRO A 77 -7.98 12.61 12.55
N ILE A 78 -8.00 13.92 12.31
CA ILE A 78 -6.77 14.69 12.03
C ILE A 78 -5.84 14.73 13.24
N ARG A 79 -6.37 14.98 14.44
CA ARG A 79 -5.56 15.05 15.68
C ARG A 79 -5.00 13.69 16.06
N PHE A 80 -5.84 12.66 16.01
CA PHE A 80 -5.40 11.29 16.27
C PHE A 80 -4.40 10.81 15.23
N GLY A 81 -4.63 11.13 13.95
CA GLY A 81 -3.70 10.83 12.87
C GLY A 81 -2.36 11.55 13.02
N ALA A 82 -2.36 12.82 13.42
CA ALA A 82 -1.15 13.57 13.74
C ALA A 82 -0.40 12.97 14.93
N ALA A 83 -1.09 12.57 15.99
CA ALA A 83 -0.49 11.89 17.14
C ALA A 83 0.17 10.57 16.73
N CYS A 84 -0.52 9.74 15.93
CA CYS A 84 0.05 8.50 15.39
C CYS A 84 1.27 8.77 14.51
N LEU A 85 1.22 9.80 13.67
CA LEU A 85 2.33 10.17 12.78
C LEU A 85 3.55 10.62 13.58
N VAL A 86 3.36 11.48 14.59
CA VAL A 86 4.45 11.93 15.48
C VAL A 86 5.03 10.74 16.27
N ALA A 87 4.17 9.89 16.83
CA ALA A 87 4.60 8.70 17.56
C ALA A 87 5.38 7.71 16.68
N GLY A 88 4.98 7.54 15.41
CA GLY A 88 5.70 6.72 14.44
C GLY A 88 6.97 7.37 13.91
N ALA A 89 7.01 8.69 13.74
CA ALA A 89 8.18 9.40 13.24
C ALA A 89 9.31 9.51 14.29
N THR A 90 8.97 9.55 15.59
CA THR A 90 9.95 9.74 16.66
C THR A 90 11.03 8.64 16.68
N PRO A 91 10.70 7.33 16.62
CA PRO A 91 11.71 6.27 16.54
C PRO A 91 12.57 6.30 15.27
N VAL A 92 12.03 6.82 14.16
CA VAL A 92 12.78 6.97 12.89
C VAL A 92 13.80 8.09 13.01
N VAL A 93 13.38 9.26 13.50
CA VAL A 93 14.28 10.42 13.70
C VAL A 93 15.33 10.14 14.77
N ALA A 94 14.97 9.38 15.80
CA ALA A 94 15.90 8.93 16.84
C ALA A 94 16.90 7.86 16.35
N GLY A 95 16.78 7.36 15.12
CA GLY A 95 17.66 6.33 14.56
C GLY A 95 17.47 4.93 15.17
N VAL A 96 16.40 4.73 15.94
CA VAL A 96 16.11 3.45 16.63
C VAL A 96 15.37 2.49 15.70
N SER A 97 14.61 3.01 14.73
CA SER A 97 13.91 2.21 13.72
C SER A 97 14.71 2.14 12.43
N ALA A 98 15.22 0.95 12.08
CA ALA A 98 15.81 0.70 10.77
C ALA A 98 14.73 0.78 9.66
N PRO A 99 15.09 1.19 8.43
CA PRO A 99 14.16 1.27 7.30
C PRO A 99 13.56 -0.11 7.01
N LEU A 100 12.27 -0.10 6.68
CA LEU A 100 11.52 -1.30 6.29
C LEU A 100 11.35 -1.29 4.77
N ASP A 101 11.89 -2.29 4.09
CA ASP A 101 11.70 -2.48 2.65
C ASP A 101 11.01 -3.83 2.38
N MET A 102 9.72 -3.76 2.07
CA MET A 102 8.92 -4.93 1.73
C MET A 102 9.39 -5.62 0.44
N LYS A 103 10.02 -4.89 -0.48
CA LYS A 103 10.49 -5.44 -1.76
C LYS A 103 11.65 -6.42 -1.55
N TYR A 104 12.52 -6.14 -0.59
CA TYR A 104 13.65 -6.99 -0.23
C TYR A 104 13.38 -7.84 1.02
N ASN A 105 12.15 -7.78 1.56
CA ASN A 105 11.75 -8.48 2.78
C ASN A 105 12.58 -8.08 4.02
N GLU A 106 13.12 -6.86 4.00
CA GLU A 106 13.92 -6.28 5.07
C GLU A 106 12.96 -5.60 6.06
N LEU A 107 12.70 -6.27 7.18
CA LEU A 107 11.81 -5.75 8.22
C LEU A 107 12.49 -4.76 9.18
N GLY A 108 13.76 -4.41 8.95
CA GLY A 108 14.53 -3.54 9.84
C GLY A 108 14.63 -4.11 11.25
N THR A 109 14.26 -3.32 12.26
CA THR A 109 14.13 -3.79 13.65
C THR A 109 12.81 -4.57 13.80
N PRO A 110 12.84 -5.88 14.11
CA PRO A 110 11.65 -6.72 14.11
C PRO A 110 10.60 -6.16 15.07
N VAL A 111 9.34 -6.18 14.64
CA VAL A 111 8.19 -5.57 15.33
C VAL A 111 8.21 -4.04 15.38
N LEU A 112 9.31 -3.40 15.79
CA LEU A 112 9.38 -1.94 15.94
C LEU A 112 9.17 -1.21 14.60
N SER A 113 9.90 -1.60 13.56
CA SER A 113 9.77 -0.99 12.23
C SER A 113 8.38 -1.22 11.62
N ILE A 114 7.76 -2.37 11.92
CA ILE A 114 6.38 -2.68 11.50
C ILE A 114 5.38 -1.77 12.23
N VAL A 115 5.50 -1.64 13.55
CA VAL A 115 4.65 -0.76 14.36
C VAL A 115 4.79 0.69 13.91
N VAL A 116 6.01 1.16 13.69
CA VAL A 116 6.34 2.48 13.15
C VAL A 116 5.67 2.69 11.78
N ALA A 117 5.84 1.75 10.85
CA ALA A 117 5.25 1.83 9.52
C ALA A 117 3.71 1.84 9.58
N VAL A 118 3.11 1.03 10.46
CA VAL A 118 1.66 1.01 10.69
C VAL A 118 1.17 2.33 11.28
N LEU A 119 1.89 2.91 12.24
CA LEU A 119 1.55 4.19 12.87
C LEU A 119 1.61 5.35 11.88
N ILE A 120 2.69 5.44 11.09
CA ILE A 120 2.85 6.46 10.05
C ILE A 120 1.76 6.31 8.99
N SER A 121 1.55 5.09 8.47
CA SER A 121 0.54 4.83 7.43
C SER A 121 -0.88 5.14 7.94
N SER A 122 -1.21 4.69 9.16
CA SER A 122 -2.51 4.96 9.79
C SER A 122 -2.72 6.45 10.04
N GLY A 123 -1.67 7.14 10.51
CA GLY A 123 -1.68 8.58 10.75
C GLY A 123 -1.95 9.38 9.48
N LEU A 124 -1.23 9.09 8.41
CA LEU A 124 -1.43 9.69 7.09
C LEU A 124 -2.83 9.43 6.56
N VAL A 125 -3.33 8.19 6.63
CA VAL A 125 -4.68 7.84 6.19
C VAL A 125 -5.74 8.67 6.92
N LEU A 126 -5.63 8.79 8.25
CA LEU A 126 -6.60 9.54 9.05
C LEU A 126 -6.54 11.07 8.82
N ILE A 127 -5.33 11.62 8.65
CA ILE A 127 -5.16 13.02 8.28
C ILE A 127 -5.77 13.28 6.91
N LEU A 128 -5.42 12.46 5.92
CA LEU A 128 -5.96 12.58 4.56
C LEU A 128 -7.47 12.44 4.54
N GLU A 129 -8.03 11.48 5.29
CA GLU A 129 -9.47 11.33 5.42
C GLU A 129 -10.14 12.58 6.01
N GLY A 130 -9.59 13.10 7.11
CA GLY A 130 -10.11 14.31 7.75
C GLY A 130 -10.00 15.56 6.88
N VAL A 131 -8.94 15.68 6.08
CA VAL A 131 -8.78 16.74 5.07
C VAL A 131 -9.77 16.53 3.94
N PHE A 132 -9.88 15.32 3.42
CA PHE A 132 -10.76 14.97 2.30
C PHE A 132 -12.23 15.22 2.65
N ALA A 133 -12.65 14.96 3.90
CA ALA A 133 -13.99 15.30 4.38
C ALA A 133 -14.33 16.80 4.33
N ARG A 134 -13.33 17.68 4.20
CA ARG A 134 -13.49 19.14 4.10
C ARG A 134 -13.32 19.66 2.67
N LEU A 135 -13.05 18.79 1.70
CA LEU A 135 -12.82 19.20 0.32
C LEU A 135 -14.14 19.32 -0.46
N PRO A 136 -14.17 20.16 -1.51
CA PRO A 136 -15.36 20.32 -2.34
C PRO A 136 -15.64 19.07 -3.18
N ALA A 137 -16.92 18.83 -3.50
CA ALA A 137 -17.41 17.67 -4.27
C ALA A 137 -16.63 17.38 -5.56
N ARG A 138 -16.13 18.42 -6.24
CA ARG A 138 -15.32 18.29 -7.45
C ARG A 138 -14.02 17.51 -7.23
N VAL A 139 -13.37 17.69 -6.08
CA VAL A 139 -12.13 16.98 -5.74
C VAL A 139 -12.41 15.52 -5.43
N HIS A 140 -13.54 15.22 -4.78
CA HIS A 140 -13.98 13.84 -4.58
C HIS A 140 -14.15 13.10 -5.91
N VAL A 141 -14.88 13.70 -6.86
CA VAL A 141 -15.10 13.11 -8.19
C VAL A 141 -13.78 12.90 -8.94
N LEU A 142 -12.88 13.89 -8.92
CA LEU A 142 -11.57 13.75 -9.57
C LEU A 142 -10.73 12.65 -8.92
N SER A 143 -10.69 12.60 -7.60
CA SER A 143 -9.95 11.58 -6.86
C SER A 143 -10.47 10.18 -7.12
N THR A 144 -11.79 9.98 -7.19
CA THR A 144 -12.37 8.66 -7.52
C THR A 144 -12.05 8.26 -8.95
N ARG A 145 -12.08 9.20 -9.90
CA ARG A 145 -11.68 8.96 -11.29
C ARG A 145 -10.20 8.57 -11.38
N LEU A 146 -9.30 9.31 -10.73
CA LEU A 146 -7.88 8.99 -10.70
C LEU A 146 -7.60 7.63 -10.02
N ALA A 147 -8.31 7.32 -8.94
CA ALA A 147 -8.20 6.05 -8.23
C ALA A 147 -8.57 4.85 -9.12
N ALA A 148 -9.58 4.99 -9.99
CA ALA A 148 -9.93 3.95 -10.98
C ALA A 148 -8.78 3.66 -11.94
N GLY A 149 -7.96 4.67 -12.27
CA GLY A 149 -6.79 4.52 -13.12
C GLY A 149 -5.55 3.95 -12.42
N CYS A 150 -5.49 3.99 -11.09
CA CYS A 150 -4.30 3.58 -10.34
C CYS A 150 -3.90 2.12 -10.60
N LEU A 151 -4.87 1.21 -10.70
CA LEU A 151 -4.59 -0.20 -11.00
C LEU A 151 -3.88 -0.34 -12.36
N MET A 152 -4.38 0.36 -13.37
CA MET A 152 -3.78 0.37 -14.70
C MET A 152 -2.38 1.00 -14.68
N VAL A 153 -2.18 2.09 -13.94
CA VAL A 153 -0.86 2.72 -13.76
C VAL A 153 0.13 1.75 -13.12
N VAL A 154 -0.27 1.07 -12.04
CA VAL A 154 0.57 0.08 -11.36
C VAL A 154 0.97 -1.07 -12.30
N LEU A 155 0.12 -1.48 -13.24
CA LEU A 155 0.44 -2.52 -14.20
C LEU A 155 1.28 -2.04 -15.39
N THR A 156 1.07 -0.81 -15.86
CA THR A 156 1.64 -0.32 -17.11
C THR A 156 2.86 0.58 -16.94
N HIS A 157 3.13 1.14 -15.76
CA HIS A 157 4.31 1.99 -15.56
C HIS A 157 5.63 1.25 -15.84
N THR A 158 5.74 -0.05 -15.51
CA THR A 158 6.92 -0.85 -15.84
C THR A 158 7.09 -1.05 -17.33
N TYR A 159 6.00 -1.10 -18.08
CA TYR A 159 6.03 -1.17 -19.54
C TYR A 159 6.54 0.15 -20.13
N VAL A 160 6.11 1.29 -19.59
CA VAL A 160 6.61 2.61 -20.00
C VAL A 160 8.09 2.78 -19.67
N LEU A 161 8.53 2.35 -18.48
CA LEU A 161 9.95 2.36 -18.11
C LEU A 161 10.79 1.47 -19.03
N TRP A 162 10.26 0.31 -19.42
CA TRP A 162 10.91 -0.56 -20.40
C TRP A 162 11.00 0.09 -21.78
N LEU A 163 9.92 0.74 -22.24
CA LEU A 163 9.87 1.44 -23.53
C LEU A 163 10.84 2.63 -23.59
N LEU A 164 10.97 3.36 -22.48
CA LEU A 164 11.91 4.48 -22.37
C LEU A 164 13.37 4.02 -22.29
N ALA A 165 13.61 2.76 -21.89
CA ALA A 165 14.93 2.11 -21.86
C ALA A 165 16.06 2.95 -21.22
N VAL A 166 15.72 3.83 -20.26
CA VAL A 166 16.70 4.69 -19.58
C VAL A 166 17.40 3.91 -18.45
N PRO A 167 18.75 3.86 -18.43
CA PRO A 167 19.52 3.18 -17.38
C PRO A 167 19.20 3.71 -15.97
N ASP A 168 19.16 2.80 -14.98
CA ASP A 168 18.79 3.09 -13.60
C ASP A 168 19.63 4.18 -12.93
N THR A 169 20.89 4.30 -13.35
CA THR A 169 21.88 5.27 -12.85
C THR A 169 21.64 6.70 -13.35
N GLU A 170 20.89 6.87 -14.44
CA GLU A 170 20.66 8.15 -15.09
C GLU A 170 19.17 8.41 -15.32
N ARG A 171 18.28 7.99 -14.41
CA ARG A 171 16.84 8.30 -14.54
C ARG A 171 16.53 9.71 -14.04
N PRO A 172 16.38 10.72 -14.92
CA PRO A 172 15.96 12.05 -14.51
C PRO A 172 14.49 12.05 -14.08
N PHE A 173 14.12 13.08 -13.32
CA PHE A 173 12.76 13.26 -12.79
C PHE A 173 11.66 13.23 -13.87
N TRP A 174 11.95 13.62 -15.12
CA TRP A 174 10.97 13.55 -16.20
C TRP A 174 10.56 12.11 -16.56
N VAL A 175 11.45 11.12 -16.38
CA VAL A 175 11.13 9.70 -16.61
C VAL A 175 10.06 9.24 -15.64
N LEU A 176 10.12 9.70 -14.38
CA LEU A 176 9.08 9.46 -13.38
C LEU A 176 7.75 10.10 -13.81
N ILE A 177 7.78 11.36 -14.25
CA ILE A 177 6.58 12.05 -14.73
C ILE A 177 5.96 11.29 -15.91
N ALA A 178 6.77 10.90 -16.91
CA ALA A 178 6.30 10.17 -18.08
C ALA A 178 5.74 8.79 -17.71
N ALA A 179 6.43 8.04 -16.85
CA ALA A 179 6.00 6.73 -16.38
C ALA A 179 4.70 6.76 -15.57
N LEU A 180 4.31 7.91 -15.02
CA LEU A 180 3.05 8.09 -14.29
C LEU A 180 1.94 8.71 -15.17
N ALA A 181 2.28 9.76 -15.92
CA ALA A 181 1.35 10.54 -16.71
C ALA A 181 0.84 9.77 -17.94
N LEU A 182 1.70 9.01 -18.62
CA LEU A 182 1.29 8.22 -19.79
C LEU A 182 0.26 7.15 -19.41
N PRO A 183 0.49 6.30 -18.38
CA PRO A 183 -0.53 5.38 -17.92
C PRO A 183 -1.82 6.03 -17.46
N TRP A 184 -1.74 7.17 -16.77
CA TRP A 184 -2.94 7.89 -16.36
C TRP A 184 -3.71 8.48 -17.53
N ALA A 185 -3.02 9.01 -18.54
CA ALA A 185 -3.66 9.51 -19.75
C ALA A 185 -4.41 8.38 -20.47
N VAL A 186 -3.78 7.20 -20.61
CA VAL A 186 -4.42 6.01 -21.20
C VAL A 186 -5.58 5.50 -20.33
N ALA A 187 -5.43 5.48 -19.01
CA ALA A 187 -6.50 5.08 -18.10
C ALA A 187 -7.69 6.05 -18.19
N MET A 188 -7.45 7.36 -18.28
CA MET A 188 -8.50 8.37 -18.42
C MET A 188 -9.21 8.30 -19.77
N THR A 189 -8.52 7.99 -20.86
CA THR A 189 -9.16 7.79 -22.17
C THR A 189 -9.98 6.51 -22.19
N LEU A 190 -9.47 5.40 -21.63
CA LEU A 190 -10.21 4.15 -21.51
C LEU A 190 -11.41 4.23 -20.55
N HIS A 191 -11.35 5.09 -19.53
CA HIS A 191 -12.48 5.29 -18.61
C HIS A 191 -13.72 5.89 -19.30
N ARG A 192 -13.53 6.49 -20.49
CA ARG A 192 -14.60 7.02 -21.35
C ARG A 192 -15.12 5.98 -22.36
N THR A 193 -14.42 4.86 -22.55
CA THR A 193 -14.77 3.81 -23.52
C THR A 193 -15.58 2.69 -22.85
N PRO A 194 -16.35 1.88 -23.62
CA PRO A 194 -17.08 0.73 -23.08
C PRO A 194 -16.18 -0.36 -22.48
N LEU A 195 -14.86 -0.28 -22.66
CA LEU A 195 -13.88 -1.21 -22.08
C LEU A 195 -13.48 -0.87 -20.63
N SER A 196 -13.97 0.25 -20.09
CA SER A 196 -13.73 0.68 -18.70
C SER A 196 -13.99 -0.42 -17.65
N PRO A 197 -15.08 -1.20 -17.70
CA PRO A 197 -15.35 -2.21 -16.66
C PRO A 197 -14.33 -3.35 -16.68
N VAL A 198 -13.83 -3.71 -17.86
CA VAL A 198 -12.92 -4.85 -18.07
C VAL A 198 -11.48 -4.46 -17.77
N LEU A 199 -11.04 -3.28 -18.22
CA LEU A 199 -9.64 -2.85 -18.13
C LEU A 199 -9.32 -2.05 -16.87
N LEU A 200 -10.30 -1.31 -16.32
CA LEU A 200 -10.10 -0.44 -15.15
C LEU A 200 -10.82 -0.96 -13.90
N GLY A 201 -11.70 -1.96 -14.04
CA GLY A 201 -12.54 -2.44 -12.94
C GLY A 201 -13.54 -1.40 -12.42
N ALA A 202 -13.78 -0.34 -13.20
CA ALA A 202 -14.63 0.80 -12.83
C ALA A 202 -15.77 1.00 -13.84
N PRO A 203 -17.00 1.33 -13.36
CA PRO A 203 -18.11 1.65 -14.25
C PRO A 203 -17.78 2.88 -15.09
N ARG A 204 -18.26 2.88 -16.34
CA ARG A 204 -18.00 3.95 -17.32
C ARG A 204 -18.36 5.32 -16.72
N ALA A 205 -17.45 6.29 -16.82
CA ALA A 205 -17.78 7.67 -16.49
C ALA A 205 -18.81 8.20 -17.49
N SER A 206 -20.00 8.54 -17.00
CA SER A 206 -20.97 9.37 -17.70
C SER A 206 -20.60 10.85 -17.57
#